data_AF-A0A8T5H5Z1-F1
#
_entry.id   AF-A0A8T5H5Z1-F1
#
_cell.length_a   1.000
_cell.length_b   1.000
_cell.length_c   1.000
_cell.angle_alpha   90.00
_cell.angle_beta   90.00
_cell.angle_gamma   90.00
#
_symmetry.space_group_name_H-M   'P 1'
#
loop_
_entity.id
_entity.type
_entity.pdbx_description
1 polymer ?
#
loop_
_entity_poly.entity_id
_entity_poly.type
_entity_poly.pdbx_seq_one_letter_code
_entity_poly.pdbx_strand_id
1 'polypeptide(L)' 'MKERITISIERRLLKKIDSSINDYLFANRSHGFEYLISEEKRKAKSRK' A
#
# COMPACT_ATOMS: atom_id res chain seq x y z
N MET A 1 4.67 5.47 19.25
CA MET A 1 3.41 5.44 18.48
C MET A 1 3.75 5.75 17.02
N LYS A 2 3.21 5.01 16.05
CA LYS A 2 3.37 5.36 14.64
C LYS A 2 2.52 6.61 14.33
N GLU A 3 3.03 7.52 13.50
CA GLU A 3 2.24 8.65 13.01
C GLU A 3 1.07 8.16 12.17
N ARG A 4 -0.07 8.86 12.27
CA ARG A 4 -1.29 8.53 11.52
C ARG A 4 -1.60 9.64 10.55
N ILE A 5 -1.74 9.26 9.28
CA ILE A 5 -2.17 10.17 8.21
C ILE A 5 -3.52 9.71 7.65
N THR A 6 -4.31 10.66 7.17
CA THR A 6 -5.53 10.41 6.40
C THR A 6 -5.25 10.82 4.97
N ILE A 7 -5.54 9.94 4.02
CA ILE A 7 -5.37 10.20 2.59
C ILE A 7 -6.72 10.07 1.87
N SER A 8 -6.94 10.91 0.87
CA SER A 8 -8.07 10.81 -0.04
C SER A 8 -7.61 10.15 -1.34
N ILE A 9 -8.25 9.05 -1.71
CA ILE A 9 -7.95 8.29 -2.94
C ILE A 9 -9.23 7.89 -3.65
N GLU A 10 -9.11 7.53 -4.92
CA GLU A 10 -10.25 7.04 -5.70
C GLU A 10 -10.83 5.75 -5.08
N ARG A 11 -12.16 5.65 -5.04
CA ARG A 11 -12.86 4.48 -4.49
C ARG A 11 -12.48 3.17 -5.18
N ARG A 12 -12.22 3.19 -6.49
CA ARG A 12 -11.78 2.00 -7.25
C ARG A 12 -10.41 1.52 -6.78
N LEU A 13 -9.50 2.44 -6.49
CA LEU A 13 -8.17 2.11 -5.96
C LEU A 13 -8.28 1.51 -4.56
N LEU A 14 -9.09 2.12 -3.68
CA LEU A 14 -9.32 1.59 -2.33
C LEU A 14 -9.83 0.15 -2.37
N LYS A 15 -10.79 -0.16 -3.25
CA LYS A 15 -11.32 -1.52 -3.41
C LYS A 15 -10.26 -2.54 -3.83
N LYS A 16 -9.32 -2.17 -4.71
CA LYS A 16 -8.22 -3.05 -5.12
C LYS A 16 -7.26 -3.35 -3.96
N ILE A 17 -6.97 -2.35 -3.13
CA ILE A 17 -6.14 -2.55 -1.93
C ILE A 17 -6.86 -3.47 -0.94
N ASP A 18 -8.16 -3.26 -0.75
CA ASP A 18 -8.98 -4.10 0.14
C ASP A 18 -9.09 -5.55 -0.35
N SER A 19 -9.18 -5.81 -1.66
CA SER A 19 -9.18 -7.19 -2.17
C SER A 19 -7.87 -7.91 -1.88
N SER A 20 -6.73 -7.22 -1.99
CA SER A 20 -5.42 -7.81 -1.68
C SER A 20 -5.21 -8.10 -0.19
N ILE A 21 -5.96 -7.44 0.70
CA ILE A 21 -6.01 -7.80 2.12
C ILE A 21 -6.78 -9.13 2.31
N ASN A 22 -7.90 -9.30 1.60
CA ASN A 22 -8.70 -10.53 1.66
C ASN A 22 -7.96 -11.74 1.07
N ASP A 23 -7.08 -11.51 0.09
CA ASP A 23 -6.19 -12.53 -0.49
C ASP A 23 -4.98 -12.85 0.41
N TYR A 24 -4.98 -12.40 1.67
CA TYR A 24 -3.92 -12.55 2.67
C TYR A 24 -2.54 -11.98 2.27
N LEU A 25 -2.49 -11.14 1.24
CA LEU A 25 -1.25 -10.47 0.83
C LEU A 25 -0.81 -9.43 1.86
N PHE A 26 -1.76 -8.81 2.57
CA PHE A 26 -1.53 -7.75 3.56
C PHE A 26 -2.32 -7.96 4.84
N ALA A 27 -1.70 -7.71 6.01
CA ALA A 27 -2.38 -7.79 7.30
C ALA A 27 -3.44 -6.69 7.53
N ASN A 28 -3.27 -5.52 6.91
CA ASN A 28 -4.22 -4.39 6.94
C ASN A 28 -3.85 -3.35 5.86
N ARG A 29 -4.66 -2.30 5.72
CA ARG A 29 -4.43 -1.21 4.75
C ARG A 29 -3.08 -0.53 4.95
N SER A 30 -2.69 -0.20 6.19
CA SER A 30 -1.41 0.45 6.47
C SER A 30 -0.24 -0.42 6.01
N HIS A 31 -0.28 -1.72 6.27
CA HIS A 31 0.73 -2.67 5.77
C HIS A 31 0.75 -2.75 4.24
N GLY A 32 -0.42 -2.74 3.59
CA GLY A 32 -0.51 -2.68 2.13
C GLY A 32 0.15 -1.44 1.54
N PHE A 33 -0.07 -0.27 2.15
CA PHE A 33 0.61 0.96 1.74
C PHE A 33 2.13 0.91 2.00
N GLU A 34 2.57 0.43 3.16
CA GLU A 34 4.00 0.25 3.47
C GLU A 34 4.69 -0.64 2.42
N TYR A 35 4.05 -1.76 2.04
CA TYR A 35 4.55 -2.66 1.00
C TYR A 35 4.66 -2.00 -0.37
N LEU A 36 3.60 -1.35 -0.84
CA LEU A 36 3.57 -0.70 -2.15
C LEU A 36 4.63 0.41 -2.27
N ILE A 37 4.83 1.19 -1.21
CA ILE A 37 5.89 2.20 -1.15
C ILE A 37 7.28 1.56 -1.23
N SER A 38 7.49 0.45 -0.52
CA SER A 38 8.75 -0.29 -0.55
C SER A 38 9.07 -0.84 -1.95
N GLU A 39 8.06 -1.43 -2.61
CA GLU A 39 8.17 -1.90 -4.00
C GLU A 39 8.53 -0.79 -4.97
N GLU A 40 7.88 0.36 -4.88
CA GLU A 40 8.16 1.49 -5.76
C GLU A 40 9.59 2.04 -5.53
N LYS A 41 10.03 2.12 -4.27
CA LYS A 41 11.42 2.47 -3.94
C LYS A 41 12.44 1.48 -4.51
N ARG A 42 12.15 0.18 -4.44
CA ARG A 42 13.01 -0.87 -5.02
C ARG A 42 13.13 -0.72 -6.54
N LYS A 43 12.01 -0.53 -7.24
CA LYS A 43 11.99 -0.30 -8.70
C LYS A 43 12.70 0.98 -9.11
N ALA A 44 12.56 2.06 -8.34
CA ALA A 44 13.26 3.31 -8.60
C ALA A 44 14.79 3.13 -8.46
N LYS A 45 15.24 2.31 -7.50
CA LYS A 45 16.66 2.02 -7.30
C LYS A 45 17.25 1.14 -8.41
N SER A 46 16.49 0.20 -8.98
CA SER A 46 16.96 -0.69 -10.05
C SER A 46 16.98 -0.03 -11.44
N ARG A 47 16.34 1.14 -11.60
CA ARG A 47 16.33 1.92 -12.85
C ARG A 47 17.49 2.93 -12.95
N LYS A 48 18.26 3.10 -11.86
CA LYS A 48 19.51 3.87 -11.81
C LYS A 48 20.69 2.93 -11.96
#